data_AF-A0A7Y8J4R0-F1
#
_entry.id   AF-A0A7Y8J4R0-F1
#
_cell.length_a   1.000
_cell.length_b   1.000
_cell.length_c   1.000
_cell.angle_alpha   90.00
_cell.angle_beta   90.00
_cell.angle_gamma   90.00
#
_symmetry.space_group_name_H-M   'P 1'
#
loop_
_entity.id
_entity.type
_entity.pdbx_description
1 polymer ?
#
loop_
_entity_poly.entity_id
_entity_poly.type
_entity_poly.pdbx_seq_one_letter_code
_entity_poly.pdbx_strand_id
1 'polypeptide(L)'
;MALPLLLVLALGIIEVSYALYSQHVVVQLSREAANLISRDVTLQDAAAAMTSMASLPVDFNSDRSRLTLSVIRQGTAGRNAGKPILYQRCEIGGLVASSVLRTRGPGAFGGPPDFVALDPDNDEDLQIINLPDNVAVPNSGLIFLAEVSNEHNVITPFDKIGFRLPTTLYSSAYF
;
A
#
# COMPACT_ATOMS: atom_id res chain seq x y z
N MET A 1 7.93 -32.93 -30.52
CA MET A 1 7.17 -32.64 -29.28
C MET A 1 8.00 -31.95 -28.19
N ALA A 2 9.33 -31.80 -28.33
CA ALA A 2 10.16 -31.09 -27.34
C ALA A 2 10.02 -29.55 -27.39
N LEU A 3 9.78 -28.97 -28.57
CA LEU A 3 9.65 -27.51 -28.73
C LEU A 3 8.55 -26.86 -27.86
N PRO A 4 7.29 -27.34 -27.83
CA PRO A 4 6.27 -26.75 -26.95
C PRO A 4 6.62 -26.87 -25.47
N LEU A 5 7.28 -27.97 -25.06
CA LEU A 5 7.76 -28.15 -23.68
C LEU A 5 8.85 -27.13 -23.32
N LEU A 6 9.82 -26.92 -24.22
CA LEU A 6 10.87 -25.92 -24.04
C LEU A 6 10.32 -24.49 -23.98
N LEU A 7 9.29 -24.17 -24.77
CA LEU A 7 8.63 -22.86 -24.74
C LEU A 7 7.89 -22.62 -23.43
N VAL A 8 7.14 -23.61 -22.93
CA VAL A 8 6.46 -23.51 -21.64
C VAL A 8 7.48 -23.32 -20.50
N LEU A 9 8.58 -24.07 -20.54
CA LEU A 9 9.64 -23.94 -19.54
C LEU A 9 10.32 -22.57 -19.59
N ALA A 10 10.66 -22.07 -20.78
CA ALA A 10 11.26 -20.76 -20.96
C ALA A 10 10.34 -19.62 -20.50
N LEU A 11 9.07 -19.64 -20.91
CA LEU A 11 8.09 -18.64 -20.49
C LEU A 11 7.81 -18.72 -18.99
N GLY A 12 7.79 -19.92 -18.41
CA GLY A 12 7.62 -20.12 -16.98
C GLY A 12 8.75 -19.52 -16.16
N ILE A 13 10.01 -19.67 -16.62
CA ILE A 13 11.17 -19.03 -15.99
C ILE A 13 11.05 -17.51 -16.07
N ILE A 14 10.70 -16.97 -17.25
CA ILE A 14 10.54 -15.53 -17.46
C ILE A 14 9.46 -14.97 -16.52
N GLU A 15 8.33 -15.65 -16.39
CA GLU A 15 7.23 -15.21 -15.54
C GLU A 15 7.61 -15.21 -14.07
N VAL A 16 8.23 -16.27 -13.56
CA VAL A 16 8.68 -16.32 -12.16
C VAL A 16 9.73 -15.23 -11.89
N SER A 17 10.69 -15.04 -12.81
CA SER A 17 11.68 -13.96 -12.70
C SER A 17 11.03 -12.58 -12.70
N TYR A 18 10.02 -12.36 -13.56
CA TYR A 18 9.30 -11.09 -13.64
C TYR A 18 8.44 -10.84 -12.39
N ALA A 19 7.78 -11.87 -11.85
CA ALA A 19 7.02 -11.78 -10.60
C ALA A 19 7.94 -11.40 -9.43
N LEU A 20 9.11 -12.03 -9.32
CA LEU A 20 10.10 -11.72 -8.28
C LEU A 20 10.66 -10.30 -8.43
N TYR A 21 10.96 -9.88 -9.66
CA TYR A 21 11.40 -8.51 -9.94
C TYR A 21 10.32 -7.49 -9.54
N SER A 22 9.07 -7.73 -9.95
CA SER A 22 7.94 -6.85 -9.60
C SER A 22 7.72 -6.78 -8.10
N GLN A 23 7.83 -7.89 -7.38
CA GLN A 23 7.71 -7.92 -5.93
C GLN A 23 8.83 -7.10 -5.27
N HIS A 24 10.06 -7.20 -5.78
CA HIS A 24 11.18 -6.43 -5.26
C HIS A 24 10.97 -4.92 -5.41
N VAL A 25 10.49 -4.48 -6.58
CA VAL A 25 10.16 -3.07 -6.84
C VAL A 25 9.06 -2.58 -5.90
N VAL A 26 7.97 -3.35 -5.73
CA VAL A 26 6.86 -3.00 -4.83
C VAL A 26 7.33 -2.87 -3.37
N VAL A 27 8.21 -3.77 -2.91
CA VAL A 27 8.79 -3.70 -1.56
C VAL A 27 9.67 -2.46 -1.40
N GLN A 28 10.57 -2.18 -2.34
CA GLN A 28 11.43 -1.00 -2.28
C GLN A 28 10.61 0.29 -2.30
N LEU A 29 9.61 0.40 -3.18
CA LEU A 29 8.74 1.57 -3.26
C LEU A 29 7.98 1.79 -1.95
N SER A 30 7.42 0.75 -1.32
CA SER A 30 6.76 0.92 -0.03
C SER A 30 7.70 1.45 1.06
N ARG A 31 8.96 0.97 1.09
CA ARG A 31 9.94 1.41 2.08
C ARG A 31 10.40 2.84 1.84
N GLU A 32 10.62 3.21 0.59
CA GLU A 32 11.00 4.57 0.22
C GLU A 32 9.85 5.54 0.48
N ALA A 33 8.62 5.18 0.13
CA ALA A 33 7.44 5.97 0.41
C ALA A 33 7.27 6.24 1.92
N ALA A 34 7.38 5.20 2.76
CA ALA A 34 7.28 5.34 4.21
C ALA A 34 8.39 6.23 4.80
N ASN A 35 9.62 6.09 4.30
CA ASN A 35 10.75 6.94 4.68
C ASN A 35 10.61 8.39 4.17
N LEU A 36 9.95 8.60 3.03
CA LEU A 36 9.75 9.93 2.48
C LEU A 36 8.71 10.71 3.28
N ILE A 37 7.56 10.10 3.58
CA ILE A 37 6.50 10.76 4.37
C ILE A 37 6.92 10.99 5.83
N SER A 38 7.86 10.20 6.36
CA SER A 38 8.36 10.39 7.72
C SER A 38 9.27 11.62 7.88
N ARG A 39 9.70 12.24 6.78
CA ARG A 39 10.56 13.42 6.75
C ARG A 39 9.79 14.74 6.69
N ASP A 40 8.57 14.76 7.23
CA ASP A 40 7.69 15.95 7.30
C ASP A 40 7.38 16.54 5.91
N VAL A 41 7.28 15.66 4.91
CA VAL A 41 6.82 16.00 3.56
C VAL A 41 5.31 15.82 3.51
N THR A 42 4.60 16.69 2.79
CA THR A 42 3.15 16.52 2.60
C THR A 42 2.86 15.18 1.90
N LEU A 43 1.74 14.52 2.22
CA LEU A 43 1.46 13.21 1.61
C LEU A 43 1.30 13.34 0.09
N GLN A 44 0.75 14.45 -0.39
CA GLN A 44 0.67 14.77 -1.81
C GLN A 44 2.03 14.89 -2.48
N ASP A 45 2.98 15.63 -1.90
CA ASP A 45 4.32 15.80 -2.48
C ASP A 45 5.08 14.47 -2.49
N ALA A 46 4.92 13.68 -1.42
CA ALA A 46 5.46 12.33 -1.37
C ALA A 46 4.84 11.44 -2.45
N ALA A 47 3.52 11.50 -2.66
CA ALA A 47 2.84 10.74 -3.71
C ALA A 47 3.31 11.15 -5.12
N ALA A 48 3.50 12.45 -5.37
CA ALA A 48 4.04 12.95 -6.63
C ALA A 48 5.48 12.48 -6.87
N ALA A 49 6.34 12.54 -5.85
CA ALA A 49 7.70 12.02 -5.91
C ALA A 49 7.71 10.51 -6.19
N MET A 50 6.89 9.73 -5.48
CA MET A 50 6.75 8.28 -5.70
C MET A 50 6.28 7.95 -7.12
N THR A 51 5.40 8.78 -7.71
CA THR A 51 4.98 8.64 -9.11
C THR A 51 6.14 8.85 -10.08
N SER A 52 7.03 9.80 -9.81
CA SER A 52 8.23 10.03 -10.62
C SER A 52 9.32 8.97 -10.44
N MET A 53 9.37 8.32 -9.28
CA MET A 53 10.34 7.27 -8.95
C MET A 53 9.87 5.88 -9.39
N ALA A 54 8.57 5.71 -9.59
CA ALA A 54 8.01 4.46 -10.09
C ALA A 54 8.52 4.18 -11.50
N SER A 55 8.85 2.91 -11.74
CA SER A 55 9.22 2.41 -13.06
C SER A 55 8.53 1.08 -13.29
N LEU A 56 8.34 0.74 -14.57
CA LEU A 56 7.72 -0.53 -14.97
C LEU A 56 8.40 -1.68 -14.21
N PRO A 57 7.62 -2.55 -13.56
CA PRO A 57 6.21 -2.84 -13.81
C PRO A 57 5.19 -2.04 -12.99
N VAL A 58 5.64 -1.15 -12.09
CA VAL A 58 4.76 -0.34 -11.25
C VAL A 58 4.57 1.02 -11.90
N ASP A 59 3.32 1.42 -12.15
CA ASP A 59 2.97 2.70 -12.73
C ASP A 59 1.67 3.23 -12.12
N PHE A 60 1.80 4.25 -11.27
CA PHE A 60 0.67 4.89 -10.59
C PHE A 60 -0.15 5.82 -11.50
N ASN A 61 0.26 6.03 -12.75
CA ASN A 61 -0.57 6.70 -13.76
C ASN A 61 -1.52 5.73 -14.49
N SER A 62 -1.35 4.42 -14.24
CA SER A 62 -2.18 3.38 -14.83
C SER A 62 -3.22 2.85 -13.83
N ASP A 63 -4.21 2.11 -14.34
CA ASP A 63 -5.22 1.43 -13.51
C ASP A 63 -4.70 0.15 -12.84
N ARG A 64 -3.39 -0.11 -12.91
CA ARG A 64 -2.77 -1.36 -12.45
C ARG A 64 -2.01 -1.24 -11.15
N SER A 65 -1.69 -0.03 -10.72
CA SER A 65 -0.97 0.21 -9.46
C SER A 65 -1.77 1.14 -8.57
N ARG A 66 -1.57 1.00 -7.25
CA ARG A 66 -2.09 1.91 -6.24
C ARG A 66 -1.09 2.10 -5.13
N LEU A 67 -0.87 3.35 -4.73
CA LEU A 67 -0.12 3.74 -3.55
C LEU A 67 -1.12 4.32 -2.54
N THR A 68 -1.03 3.87 -1.29
CA THR A 68 -1.81 4.40 -0.18
C THR A 68 -0.85 4.80 0.93
N LEU A 69 -0.78 6.10 1.19
CA LEU A 69 -0.01 6.69 2.27
C LEU A 69 -0.97 6.98 3.41
N SER A 70 -0.67 6.48 4.61
CA SER A 70 -1.49 6.67 5.79
C SER A 70 -0.64 7.16 6.95
N VAL A 71 -1.18 8.12 7.70
CA VAL A 71 -0.60 8.62 8.94
C VAL A 71 -1.48 8.17 10.09
N ILE A 72 -0.87 7.49 11.04
CA ILE A 72 -1.51 6.97 12.24
C ILE A 72 -1.00 7.76 13.43
N ARG A 73 -1.89 8.14 14.35
CA ARG A 73 -1.51 8.78 15.62
C ARG A 73 -2.35 8.23 16.76
N GLN A 74 -1.94 8.50 18.00
CA GLN A 74 -2.85 8.31 19.13
C GLN A 74 -3.84 9.49 19.19
N GLY A 75 -5.11 9.18 19.44
CA GLY A 75 -6.09 10.21 19.79
C GLY A 75 -5.69 10.91 21.07
N THR A 76 -5.79 12.24 21.07
CA THR A 76 -5.26 13.09 22.14
C THR A 76 -6.30 13.34 23.24
N ALA A 77 -7.58 13.32 22.89
CA ALA A 77 -8.68 13.56 23.81
C ALA A 77 -9.93 12.77 23.39
N GLY A 78 -11.03 13.02 24.10
CA GLY A 78 -12.35 12.49 23.74
C GLY A 78 -12.46 10.97 23.80
N ARG A 79 -13.26 10.40 22.90
CA ARG A 79 -13.53 8.95 22.82
C ARG A 79 -12.36 8.15 22.23
N ASN A 80 -11.46 8.85 21.55
CA ASN A 80 -10.26 8.31 20.93
C ASN A 80 -9.01 8.47 21.80
N ALA A 81 -9.11 9.05 23.00
CA ALA A 81 -7.97 9.25 23.89
C ALA A 81 -7.17 7.96 24.11
N GLY A 82 -5.89 7.98 23.73
CA GLY A 82 -4.96 6.85 23.87
C GLY A 82 -5.20 5.69 22.89
N LYS A 83 -6.10 5.84 21.91
CA LYS A 83 -6.37 4.81 20.88
C LYS A 83 -5.68 5.18 19.56
N PRO A 84 -5.20 4.19 18.78
CA PRO A 84 -4.67 4.45 17.45
C PRO A 84 -5.79 4.85 16.50
N ILE A 85 -5.62 5.97 15.80
CA ILE A 85 -6.57 6.48 14.81
C ILE A 85 -5.88 6.70 13.47
N LEU A 86 -6.63 6.50 12.38
CA LEU A 86 -6.22 6.95 11.05
C LEU A 86 -6.39 8.48 10.98
N TYR A 87 -5.28 9.21 10.95
CA TYR A 87 -5.30 10.67 11.00
C TYR A 87 -5.35 11.31 9.62
N GLN A 88 -4.58 10.78 8.69
CA GLN A 88 -4.50 11.33 7.34
C GLN A 88 -4.25 10.20 6.35
N ARG A 89 -4.81 10.32 5.15
CA ARG A 89 -4.57 9.37 4.06
C ARG A 89 -4.47 10.10 2.72
N CYS A 90 -3.54 9.65 1.88
CA CYS A 90 -3.44 10.03 0.48
C CYS A 90 -3.39 8.76 -0.36
N GLU A 91 -4.17 8.71 -1.43
CA GLU A 91 -4.24 7.57 -2.33
C GLU A 91 -4.03 8.03 -3.78
N ILE A 92 -3.16 7.33 -4.50
CA ILE A 92 -2.93 7.55 -5.94
C ILE A 92 -2.93 6.21 -6.68
N GLY A 93 -3.18 6.27 -7.98
CA GLY A 93 -3.30 5.10 -8.85
C GLY A 93 -4.72 4.58 -9.02
N GLY A 94 -5.00 3.96 -10.16
CA GLY A 94 -6.34 3.54 -10.54
C GLY A 94 -6.72 2.12 -10.11
N LEU A 95 -5.78 1.35 -9.55
CA LEU A 95 -6.09 -0.01 -9.11
C LEU A 95 -7.11 0.00 -7.97
N VAL A 96 -8.20 -0.75 -8.14
CA VAL A 96 -9.24 -0.94 -7.11
C VAL A 96 -8.74 -1.96 -6.07
N ALA A 97 -7.79 -1.53 -5.24
CA ALA A 97 -7.26 -2.27 -4.10
C ALA A 97 -7.60 -1.54 -2.80
N SER A 98 -8.11 -2.25 -1.81
CA SER A 98 -8.35 -1.68 -0.47
C SER A 98 -7.08 -1.74 0.37
N SER A 99 -6.86 -0.70 1.16
CA SER A 99 -5.85 -0.70 2.24
C SER A 99 -6.10 -1.88 3.18
N VAL A 100 -5.03 -2.53 3.63
CA VAL A 100 -5.10 -3.57 4.66
C VAL A 100 -5.32 -2.94 6.03
N LEU A 101 -4.98 -1.66 6.24
CA LEU A 101 -5.30 -0.95 7.46
C LEU A 101 -6.82 -0.75 7.56
N ARG A 102 -7.43 -1.35 8.58
CA ARG A 102 -8.86 -1.31 8.82
C ARG A 102 -9.17 -0.41 10.00
N THR A 103 -10.10 0.48 9.75
CA THR A 103 -10.73 1.32 10.76
C THR A 103 -12.05 0.69 11.21
N ARG A 104 -12.57 1.12 12.35
CA ARG A 104 -13.83 0.61 12.92
C ARG A 104 -15.03 0.91 12.02
N GLY A 105 -14.99 2.06 11.35
CA GLY A 105 -15.96 2.48 10.35
C GLY A 105 -15.30 3.32 9.26
N PRO A 106 -16.09 4.00 8.41
CA PRO A 106 -15.55 4.80 7.31
C PRO A 106 -14.79 6.04 7.78
N GLY A 107 -15.11 6.57 8.96
CA GLY A 107 -14.54 7.81 9.48
C GLY A 107 -14.94 9.05 8.69
N ALA A 108 -14.85 10.21 9.33
CA ALA A 108 -15.07 11.51 8.72
C ALA A 108 -13.73 12.12 8.31
N PHE A 109 -13.52 12.26 7.00
CA PHE A 109 -12.34 12.87 6.42
C PHE A 109 -12.68 14.15 5.64
N GLY A 110 -11.71 15.04 5.53
CA GLY A 110 -11.74 16.20 4.65
C GLY A 110 -11.71 15.81 3.17
N GLY A 111 -11.58 16.81 2.31
CA GLY A 111 -11.52 16.61 0.86
C GLY A 111 -10.17 16.07 0.37
N PRO A 112 -10.10 15.62 -0.89
CA PRO A 112 -8.86 15.24 -1.54
C PRO A 112 -7.91 16.44 -1.70
N PRO A 113 -6.60 16.20 -1.96
CA PRO A 113 -5.96 14.89 -2.13
C PRO A 113 -5.54 14.22 -0.81
N ASP A 114 -5.41 15.02 0.25
CA ASP A 114 -5.03 14.57 1.58
C ASP A 114 -6.28 14.50 2.46
N PHE A 115 -6.83 13.30 2.60
CA PHE A 115 -7.98 13.01 3.44
C PHE A 115 -7.54 13.07 4.91
N VAL A 116 -7.59 14.26 5.52
CA VAL A 116 -7.31 14.50 6.94
C VAL A 116 -8.58 14.26 7.77
N ALA A 117 -8.47 13.61 8.92
CA ALA A 117 -9.58 13.37 9.84
C ALA A 117 -10.22 14.69 10.33
N LEU A 118 -11.55 14.79 10.24
CA LEU A 118 -12.30 16.00 10.63
C LEU A 118 -12.49 16.12 12.15
N ASP A 119 -12.78 15.02 12.83
CA ASP A 119 -12.96 14.97 14.29
C ASP A 119 -12.14 13.83 14.90
N PRO A 120 -10.80 13.97 14.94
CA PRO A 120 -9.92 12.89 15.35
C PRO A 120 -10.06 12.49 16.83
N ASP A 121 -10.65 13.34 17.68
CA ASP A 121 -10.80 13.03 19.12
C ASP A 121 -12.12 12.32 19.44
N ASN A 122 -13.19 12.52 18.65
CA ASN A 122 -14.51 11.95 18.97
C ASN A 122 -15.09 10.99 17.94
N ASP A 123 -14.58 10.98 16.71
CA ASP A 123 -15.02 10.04 15.69
C ASP A 123 -14.40 8.66 15.93
N GLU A 124 -15.16 7.77 16.55
CA GLU A 124 -14.73 6.41 16.85
C GLU A 124 -14.52 5.54 15.60
N ASP A 125 -15.09 5.94 14.45
CA ASP A 125 -14.94 5.18 13.22
C ASP A 125 -13.52 5.27 12.67
N LEU A 126 -12.74 6.28 13.07
CA LEU A 126 -11.31 6.43 12.74
C LEU A 126 -10.40 5.46 13.51
N GLN A 127 -10.91 4.80 14.56
CA GLN A 127 -10.11 3.88 15.39
C GLN A 127 -9.62 2.70 14.56
N ILE A 128 -8.32 2.44 14.59
CA ILE A 128 -7.70 1.31 13.89
C ILE A 128 -7.92 0.04 14.70
N ILE A 129 -8.41 -1.01 14.05
CA ILE A 129 -8.81 -2.26 14.71
C ILE A 129 -7.88 -3.45 14.44
N ASN A 130 -6.88 -3.27 13.56
CA ASN A 130 -5.99 -4.35 13.13
C ASN A 130 -4.52 -3.93 13.06
N LEU A 131 -4.13 -2.94 13.87
CA LEU A 131 -2.71 -2.61 14.02
C LEU A 131 -2.00 -3.80 14.72
N PRO A 132 -0.84 -4.26 14.23
CA PRO A 132 -0.12 -5.35 14.89
C PRO A 132 0.25 -4.99 16.34
N ASP A 133 0.14 -5.95 17.26
CA ASP A 133 0.38 -5.73 18.70
C ASP A 133 1.80 -5.21 19.01
N ASN A 134 2.77 -5.50 18.13
CA ASN A 134 4.15 -5.06 18.25
C ASN A 134 4.40 -3.64 17.70
N VAL A 135 3.39 -2.99 17.11
CA VAL A 135 3.48 -1.62 16.59
C VAL A 135 2.87 -0.67 17.64
N ALA A 136 3.72 -0.16 18.51
CA ALA A 136 3.32 0.81 19.53
C ALA A 136 3.21 2.21 18.92
N VAL A 137 2.00 2.77 18.88
CA VAL A 137 1.80 4.18 18.50
C VAL A 137 2.30 5.07 19.65
N PRO A 138 3.30 5.94 19.45
CA PRO A 138 3.79 6.79 20.53
C PRO A 138 2.72 7.80 20.95
N ASN A 139 2.65 8.11 22.26
CA ASN A 139 1.66 9.04 22.82
C ASN A 139 1.71 10.46 22.21
N SER A 140 2.82 10.82 21.56
CA SER A 140 3.02 12.12 20.89
C SER A 140 3.66 11.96 19.50
N GLY A 141 3.61 10.76 18.92
CA GLY A 141 4.28 10.44 17.66
C GLY A 141 3.29 10.06 16.56
N LEU A 142 3.81 10.07 15.34
CA LEU A 142 3.12 9.59 14.15
C LEU A 142 3.75 8.28 13.73
N ILE A 143 2.92 7.35 13.26
CA ILE A 143 3.39 6.19 12.50
C ILE A 143 3.02 6.43 11.05
N PHE A 144 4.01 6.26 10.20
CA PHE A 144 3.90 6.45 8.77
C PHE A 144 3.79 5.10 8.09
N LEU A 145 2.68 4.88 7.39
CA LEU A 145 2.40 3.66 6.65
C LEU A 145 2.35 3.98 5.16
N ALA A 146 3.13 3.24 4.37
CA ALA A 146 2.99 3.23 2.93
C ALA A 146 2.63 1.82 2.44
N GLU A 147 1.57 1.73 1.65
CA GLU A 147 1.09 0.50 1.03
C GLU A 147 1.17 0.65 -0.48
N VAL A 148 1.77 -0.34 -1.15
CA VAL A 148 1.85 -0.40 -2.61
C VAL A 148 1.18 -1.68 -3.07
N SER A 149 0.21 -1.54 -3.95
CA SER A 149 -0.47 -2.65 -4.64
C SER A 149 -0.18 -2.55 -6.14
N ASN A 150 0.13 -3.68 -6.77
CA ASN A 150 0.36 -3.74 -8.22
C ASN A 150 -0.26 -5.00 -8.81
N GLU A 151 -0.96 -4.88 -9.93
CA GLU A 151 -1.46 -6.00 -10.71
C GLU A 151 -0.31 -6.72 -11.41
N HIS A 152 -0.24 -8.04 -11.24
CA HIS A 152 0.72 -8.89 -11.93
C HIS A 152 0.03 -9.59 -13.09
N ASN A 153 0.47 -9.28 -14.31
CA ASN A 153 -0.06 -9.93 -15.51
C ASN A 153 0.63 -11.28 -15.73
N VAL A 154 -0.17 -12.34 -15.72
CA VAL A 154 0.27 -13.72 -15.92
C VAL A 154 0.51 -13.96 -17.40
N ILE A 155 1.71 -14.43 -17.75
CA ILE A 155 2.14 -14.66 -19.14
C ILE A 155 1.97 -16.14 -19.51
N THR A 156 2.01 -17.06 -18.54
CA THR A 156 1.85 -18.50 -18.82
C THR A 156 0.56 -19.09 -18.30
N PRO A 157 0.05 -20.18 -18.92
CA PRO A 157 -1.13 -20.87 -18.44
C PRO A 157 -0.82 -21.80 -17.25
N PHE A 158 -0.01 -21.36 -16.28
CA PHE A 158 0.29 -22.14 -15.07
C PHE A 158 -0.97 -22.48 -14.27
N ASP A 159 -1.98 -21.61 -14.34
CA ASP A 159 -3.31 -21.81 -13.78
C ASP A 159 -3.98 -23.09 -14.30
N LYS A 160 -3.74 -23.45 -15.57
CA LYS A 160 -4.29 -24.66 -16.22
C LYS A 160 -3.62 -25.96 -15.79
N ILE A 161 -2.43 -25.89 -15.18
CA ILE A 161 -1.69 -27.05 -14.67
C ILE A 161 -1.63 -27.09 -13.14
N GLY A 162 -2.48 -26.31 -12.47
CA GLY A 162 -2.67 -26.35 -11.02
C GLY A 162 -1.77 -25.41 -10.21
N PHE A 163 -0.94 -24.60 -10.85
CA PHE A 163 -0.11 -23.59 -10.18
C PHE A 163 -0.76 -22.20 -10.32
N ARG A 164 -1.15 -21.59 -9.20
CA ARG A 164 -1.71 -20.23 -9.20
C ARG A 164 -0.67 -19.24 -8.72
N LEU A 165 -0.25 -18.35 -9.62
CA LEU A 165 0.54 -17.18 -9.26
C LEU A 165 -0.38 -16.09 -8.69
N PRO A 166 0.11 -15.26 -7.76
CA PRO A 166 -0.63 -14.10 -7.27
C PRO A 166 -0.86 -13.10 -8.41
N THR A 167 -2.11 -12.68 -8.58
CA THR A 167 -2.52 -11.67 -9.58
C THR A 167 -2.33 -10.24 -9.09
N THR A 168 -2.09 -10.07 -7.78
CA THR A 168 -1.82 -8.77 -7.16
C THR A 168 -0.65 -8.94 -6.19
N LEU A 169 0.35 -8.09 -6.38
CA LEU A 169 1.50 -7.96 -5.51
C LEU A 169 1.24 -6.82 -4.53
N TYR A 170 1.56 -7.06 -3.27
CA TYR A 170 1.32 -6.11 -2.19
C TYR A 170 2.55 -6.02 -1.28
N SER A 171 2.85 -4.81 -0.85
CA SER A 171 3.81 -4.54 0.22
C SER A 171 3.37 -3.36 1.06
N SER A 172 3.67 -3.43 2.36
CA SER A 172 3.47 -2.36 3.32
C SER A 172 4.75 -2.10 4.09
N ALA A 173 5.07 -0.84 4.36
CA ALA A 173 6.17 -0.45 5.23
C ALA A 173 5.71 0.55 6.28
N TYR A 174 6.23 0.40 7.49
CA TYR A 174 5.99 1.27 8.64
C TYR A 174 7.28 2.03 8.98
N PHE A 175 7.17 3.29 9.37
CA PHE A 175 8.26 4.13 9.86
C PHE A 175 7.83 4.92 11.09
#